data_AF-A0A1S0TH42-F1
#
_entry.id   AF-A0A1S0TH42-F1
#
_cell.length_a   1.000
_cell.length_b   1.000
_cell.length_c   1.000
_cell.angle_alpha   90.00
_cell.angle_beta   90.00
_cell.angle_gamma   90.00
#
_symmetry.space_group_name_H-M   'P 1'
#
loop_
_entity.id
_entity.type
_entity.pdbx_description
1 polymer ?
#
loop_
_entity_poly.entity_id
_entity_poly.type
_entity_poly.pdbx_seq_one_letter_code
_entity_poly.pdbx_strand_id
1 'polypeptide(L)'
;MIAEVEAACRILGVKKSTLIDALTQPSIKVNDVVIRKSQNLAKTLSSLSGLCKTIYERLFNWILSRCNSALSEAFHPSKSTRTYYIGVLDIAGFEIIKMNSFEQFCINYTNEKLQQFFNDFMFIREQQEYLNEGIEWQYVDYGTDMQNTIEFIEKVFHKAN
;
A
#
# COMPACT_ATOMS: atom_id res chain seq x y z
N MET A 1 -3.33 8.73 -31.81
CA MET A 1 -4.21 9.11 -30.68
C MET A 1 -5.60 8.45 -30.71
N ILE A 2 -6.28 8.34 -31.86
CA ILE A 2 -7.61 7.70 -31.95
C ILE A 2 -7.54 6.17 -31.87
N ALA A 3 -6.51 5.55 -32.47
CA ALA A 3 -6.33 4.10 -32.50
C ALA A 3 -6.03 3.52 -31.10
N GLU A 4 -5.32 4.27 -30.26
CA GLU A 4 -4.94 3.90 -28.91
C GLU A 4 -6.17 3.85 -27.99
N VAL A 5 -7.08 4.82 -28.13
CA VAL A 5 -8.36 4.83 -27.40
C VAL A 5 -9.24 3.67 -27.84
N GLU A 6 -9.27 3.35 -29.13
CA GLU A 6 -10.03 2.21 -29.66
C GLU A 6 -9.50 0.88 -29.15
N ALA A 7 -8.18 0.69 -29.14
CA ALA A 7 -7.55 -0.49 -28.59
C ALA A 7 -7.87 -0.66 -27.10
N ALA A 8 -7.75 0.42 -26.30
CA ALA A 8 -8.09 0.41 -24.88
C ALA A 8 -9.56 0.08 -24.64
N CYS A 9 -10.47 0.72 -25.39
CA CYS A 9 -11.91 0.44 -25.30
C CYS A 9 -12.26 -1.01 -25.63
N ARG A 10 -11.60 -1.59 -26.64
CA ARG A 10 -11.79 -3.00 -27.03
C ARG A 10 -11.37 -3.95 -25.91
N ILE A 11 -10.24 -3.69 -25.26
CA ILE A 11 -9.73 -4.53 -24.16
C ILE A 11 -10.63 -4.38 -22.92
N LEU A 12 -11.03 -3.16 -22.60
CA LEU A 12 -11.87 -2.87 -21.44
C LEU A 12 -13.36 -3.22 -21.65
N GLY A 13 -13.77 -3.54 -22.87
CA GLY A 13 -15.17 -3.84 -23.21
C GLY A 13 -16.11 -2.64 -23.09
N VAL A 14 -15.61 -1.42 -23.26
CA VAL A 14 -16.39 -0.18 -23.13
C VAL A 14 -16.57 0.53 -24.47
N LYS A 15 -17.66 1.29 -24.61
CA LYS A 15 -17.88 2.11 -25.81
C LYS A 15 -16.97 3.34 -25.80
N LYS A 16 -16.34 3.61 -26.95
CA LYS A 16 -15.45 4.78 -27.15
C LYS A 16 -16.11 6.10 -26.77
N SER A 17 -17.34 6.35 -27.22
CA SER A 17 -18.07 7.58 -26.90
C SER A 17 -18.28 7.73 -25.39
N THR A 18 -18.69 6.66 -24.71
CA THR A 18 -18.89 6.65 -23.26
C THR A 18 -17.61 6.97 -22.50
N LEU A 19 -16.46 6.40 -22.91
CA LEU A 19 -15.18 6.68 -22.26
C LEU A 19 -14.75 8.13 -22.48
N ILE A 20 -14.89 8.66 -23.70
CA ILE A 20 -14.54 10.04 -24.02
C ILE A 20 -15.43 11.02 -23.24
N ASP A 21 -16.75 10.80 -23.22
CA ASP A 21 -17.69 11.64 -22.49
C ASP A 21 -17.42 11.60 -20.98
N ALA A 22 -17.11 10.43 -20.41
CA ALA A 22 -16.80 10.29 -18.99
C ALA A 22 -15.52 11.05 -18.59
N LEU A 23 -14.51 11.08 -19.46
CA LEU A 23 -13.24 11.78 -19.19
C LEU A 23 -13.34 13.29 -19.43
N THR A 24 -14.04 13.71 -20.48
CA THR A 24 -14.08 15.13 -20.90
C THR A 24 -15.25 15.89 -20.30
N GLN A 25 -16.37 15.22 -20.01
CA GLN A 25 -17.60 15.79 -19.48
C GLN A 25 -18.20 14.93 -18.34
N PRO A 26 -17.43 14.67 -17.26
CA PRO A 26 -17.94 13.87 -16.15
C PRO A 26 -19.19 14.49 -15.53
N SER A 27 -20.11 13.61 -15.16
CA SER A 27 -21.31 13.96 -14.40
C SER A 27 -20.99 13.90 -12.91
N ILE A 28 -21.23 14.99 -12.19
CA ILE A 28 -21.03 15.08 -10.74
C ILE A 28 -22.41 15.19 -10.09
N LYS A 29 -22.71 14.30 -9.15
CA LYS A 29 -23.91 14.40 -8.33
C LYS A 29 -23.63 15.31 -7.13
N VAL A 30 -24.36 16.41 -7.02
CA VAL A 30 -24.33 17.32 -5.88
C VAL A 30 -25.75 17.35 -5.31
N ASN A 31 -25.93 16.82 -4.10
CA ASN A 31 -27.25 16.53 -3.52
C ASN A 31 -28.08 15.67 -4.49
N ASP A 32 -29.26 16.13 -4.90
CA ASP A 32 -30.15 15.43 -5.85
C ASP A 32 -29.99 15.89 -7.30
N VAL A 33 -29.03 16.76 -7.61
CA VAL A 33 -28.81 17.29 -8.96
C VAL A 33 -27.56 16.68 -9.59
N VAL A 34 -27.69 16.20 -10.83
CA VAL A 34 -26.57 15.73 -11.64
C VAL A 34 -26.11 16.85 -12.57
N ILE A 35 -24.89 17.32 -12.37
CA ILE A 35 -24.29 18.40 -13.15
C ILE A 35 -23.24 17.81 -14.09
N ARG A 36 -23.38 18.04 -15.40
CA ARG A 36 -22.32 17.75 -16.37
C ARG A 36 -21.34 18.91 -16.44
N LYS A 37 -20.05 18.62 -16.25
CA LYS A 37 -19.01 19.64 -16.25
C LYS A 37 -17.95 19.32 -17.31
N SER A 38 -17.85 20.19 -18.32
CA SER A 38 -16.75 20.12 -19.28
C SER A 38 -15.41 20.41 -18.59
N GLN A 39 -14.39 19.62 -18.93
CA GLN A 39 -13.05 19.73 -18.39
C GLN A 39 -12.06 20.25 -19.42
N ASN A 40 -11.03 20.93 -18.94
CA ASN A 40 -9.87 21.28 -19.77
C ASN A 40 -8.94 20.07 -19.92
N LEU A 41 -7.94 20.19 -20.80
CA LEU A 41 -6.99 19.12 -21.10
C LEU A 41 -6.28 18.60 -19.84
N ALA A 42 -5.77 19.51 -18.99
CA ALA A 42 -5.03 19.12 -17.79
C ALA A 42 -5.87 18.26 -16.83
N LYS A 43 -7.14 18.63 -16.60
CA LYS A 43 -8.06 17.84 -15.76
C LYS A 43 -8.42 16.51 -16.40
N THR A 44 -8.66 16.49 -17.71
CA THR A 44 -8.95 15.26 -18.47
C THR A 44 -7.80 14.26 -18.36
N LEU A 45 -6.55 14.73 -18.51
CA LEU A 45 -5.36 13.89 -18.36
C LEU A 45 -5.18 13.40 -16.92
N SER A 46 -5.45 14.25 -15.92
CA SER A 46 -5.42 13.83 -14.51
C SER A 46 -6.47 12.75 -14.22
N SER A 47 -7.69 12.87 -14.75
CA SER A 47 -8.75 11.86 -14.63
C SER A 47 -8.38 10.56 -15.33
N LEU A 48 -7.75 10.62 -16.51
CA LEU A 48 -7.23 9.45 -17.20
C LEU A 48 -6.15 8.74 -16.38
N SER A 49 -5.18 9.48 -15.84
CA SER A 49 -4.15 8.92 -14.94
C SER A 49 -4.77 8.26 -13.70
N GLY A 50 -5.80 8.89 -13.11
CA GLY A 50 -6.57 8.31 -12.01
C GLY A 50 -7.25 7.01 -12.41
N LEU A 51 -7.94 6.99 -13.56
CA LEU A 51 -8.57 5.78 -14.10
C LEU A 51 -7.56 4.65 -14.30
N CYS A 52 -6.40 4.94 -14.90
CA CYS A 52 -5.33 3.96 -15.10
C CYS A 52 -4.84 3.39 -13.76
N LYS A 53 -4.57 4.25 -12.75
CA LYS A 53 -4.18 3.82 -11.41
C LYS A 53 -5.23 2.91 -10.78
N THR A 54 -6.51 3.28 -10.84
CA THR A 54 -7.61 2.48 -10.27
C THR A 54 -7.80 1.14 -10.98
N ILE A 55 -7.67 1.09 -12.30
CA ILE A 55 -7.75 -0.17 -13.05
C ILE A 55 -6.62 -1.11 -12.61
N TYR A 56 -5.39 -0.60 -12.55
CA TYR A 56 -4.23 -1.38 -12.13
C TYR A 56 -4.37 -1.89 -10.69
N GLU A 57 -4.74 -1.02 -9.76
CA GLU A 57 -4.97 -1.37 -8.35
C GLU A 57 -6.01 -2.49 -8.20
N ARG A 58 -7.16 -2.36 -8.88
CA ARG A 58 -8.23 -3.38 -8.84
C ARG A 58 -7.79 -4.70 -9.46
N LEU A 59 -7.05 -4.66 -10.56
CA LEU A 59 -6.51 -5.84 -11.20
C LEU A 59 -5.51 -6.55 -10.28
N PHE A 60 -4.58 -5.79 -9.69
CA PHE A 60 -3.60 -6.33 -8.75
C PHE A 60 -4.28 -7.00 -7.55
N ASN A 61 -5.24 -6.33 -6.91
CA ASN A 61 -6.00 -6.89 -5.79
C ASN A 61 -6.78 -8.15 -6.19
N TRP A 62 -7.36 -8.17 -7.39
CA TRP A 62 -8.03 -9.36 -7.92
C TRP A 62 -7.06 -10.53 -8.10
N ILE A 63 -5.91 -10.30 -8.73
CA ILE A 63 -4.86 -11.32 -8.89
C ILE A 63 -4.40 -11.84 -7.52
N LEU A 64 -4.09 -10.95 -6.58
CA LEU A 64 -3.66 -11.28 -5.23
C LEU A 64 -4.71 -12.17 -4.52
N SER A 65 -5.98 -11.79 -4.60
CA SER A 65 -7.08 -12.59 -4.04
C SER A 65 -7.14 -13.99 -4.66
N ARG A 66 -7.00 -14.10 -5.99
CA ARG A 66 -6.99 -15.40 -6.69
C ARG A 66 -5.80 -16.27 -6.27
N CYS A 67 -4.61 -15.70 -6.14
CA CYS A 67 -3.43 -16.41 -5.64
C CYS A 67 -3.65 -16.91 -4.21
N ASN A 68 -4.16 -16.06 -3.32
CA ASN A 68 -4.42 -16.42 -1.93
C ASN A 68 -5.47 -17.53 -1.80
N SER A 69 -6.56 -17.48 -2.58
CA SER A 69 -7.55 -18.56 -2.60
C SER A 69 -6.96 -19.88 -3.07
N ALA A 70 -6.18 -19.88 -4.15
CA ALA A 70 -5.56 -21.09 -4.69
C ALA A 70 -4.55 -21.72 -3.71
N LEU A 71 -3.77 -20.89 -3.00
CA LEU A 71 -2.84 -21.36 -1.98
C LEU A 71 -3.59 -21.89 -0.75
N SER A 72 -4.62 -21.18 -0.27
CA SER A 72 -5.43 -21.62 0.87
C SER A 72 -6.10 -22.98 0.64
N GLU A 73 -6.62 -23.22 -0.57
CA GLU A 73 -7.19 -24.51 -0.96
C GLU A 73 -6.13 -25.63 -1.00
N ALA A 74 -4.91 -25.33 -1.45
CA ALA A 74 -3.80 -26.29 -1.41
C ALA A 74 -3.36 -26.66 0.02
N PHE A 75 -3.58 -25.77 0.99
CA PHE A 75 -3.30 -25.99 2.42
C PHE A 75 -4.51 -26.54 3.20
N HIS A 76 -5.48 -27.18 2.53
CA HIS A 76 -6.78 -27.52 3.09
C HIS A 76 -6.72 -28.16 4.51
N PRO A 77 -7.55 -27.69 5.47
CA PRO A 77 -7.33 -27.85 6.91
C PRO A 77 -7.92 -29.13 7.51
N SER A 78 -8.14 -30.20 6.74
CA SER A 78 -8.73 -31.42 7.31
C SER A 78 -7.78 -32.18 8.25
N LYS A 79 -6.52 -31.72 8.43
CA LYS A 79 -5.53 -32.38 9.30
C LYS A 79 -4.58 -31.46 10.08
N SER A 80 -4.73 -30.14 10.08
CA SER A 80 -3.74 -29.27 10.72
C SER A 80 -4.34 -28.14 11.54
N THR A 81 -4.54 -28.41 12.83
CA THR A 81 -4.78 -27.42 13.89
C THR A 81 -3.52 -26.59 14.22
N ARG A 82 -2.50 -26.55 13.34
CA ARG A 82 -1.27 -25.80 13.59
C ARG A 82 -1.47 -24.33 13.23
N THR A 83 -1.43 -23.50 14.25
CA THR A 83 -1.51 -22.03 14.23
C THR A 83 -0.15 -21.34 14.02
N TYR A 84 0.92 -22.10 13.75
CA TYR A 84 2.27 -21.58 13.55
C TYR A 84 2.54 -21.31 12.06
N TYR A 85 3.11 -20.16 11.75
CA TYR A 85 3.56 -19.79 10.41
C TYR A 85 4.89 -19.04 10.49
N ILE A 86 5.66 -19.08 9.39
CA ILE A 86 6.86 -18.26 9.20
C ILE A 86 6.50 -17.20 8.16
N GLY A 87 6.56 -15.94 8.55
CA GLY A 87 6.38 -14.80 7.66
C GLY A 87 7.71 -14.38 7.06
N VAL A 88 7.72 -14.13 5.74
CA VAL A 88 8.85 -13.49 5.05
C VAL A 88 8.40 -12.09 4.65
N LEU A 89 9.18 -11.09 5.04
CA LEU A 89 8.93 -9.70 4.70
C LEU A 89 9.82 -9.29 3.52
N ASP A 90 9.19 -8.88 2.42
CA ASP A 90 9.85 -8.30 1.25
C ASP A 90 9.19 -6.94 0.97
N ILE A 91 9.95 -5.86 1.20
CA ILE A 91 9.46 -4.48 1.05
C ILE A 91 10.48 -3.65 0.27
N ALA A 92 10.00 -2.56 -0.33
CA ALA A 92 10.88 -1.56 -0.92
C ALA A 92 11.78 -0.92 0.17
N GLY A 93 13.06 -0.72 -0.17
CA GLY A 93 14.00 -0.02 0.69
C GLY A 93 13.74 1.49 0.75
N PHE A 94 14.49 2.18 1.61
CA PHE A 94 14.39 3.63 1.76
C PHE A 94 14.75 4.37 0.45
N GLU A 95 13.86 5.25 0.00
CA GLU A 95 14.00 6.00 -1.25
C GLU A 95 14.36 7.47 -0.97
N ILE A 96 15.43 7.96 -1.62
CA ILE A 96 15.80 9.37 -1.63
C ILE A 96 15.85 9.83 -3.09
N ILE A 97 14.78 10.47 -3.54
CA ILE A 97 14.67 10.99 -4.91
C ILE A 97 14.46 12.50 -4.94
N LYS A 98 14.60 13.09 -6.14
CA LYS A 98 14.53 14.55 -6.35
C LYS A 98 13.20 15.17 -5.92
N MET A 99 12.09 14.44 -6.06
CA MET A 99 10.76 14.85 -5.62
C MET A 99 10.10 13.66 -4.94
N ASN A 100 10.02 13.69 -3.61
CA ASN A 100 9.35 12.65 -2.83
C ASN A 100 7.87 13.00 -2.71
N SER A 101 6.98 12.13 -3.23
CA SER A 101 5.54 12.28 -3.04
C SER A 101 5.07 11.53 -1.79
N PHE A 102 3.76 11.52 -1.56
CA PHE A 102 3.17 10.78 -0.44
C PHE A 102 3.50 9.29 -0.48
N GLU A 103 3.63 8.72 -1.68
CA GLU A 103 4.02 7.34 -1.89
C GLU A 103 5.43 7.05 -1.32
N GLN A 104 6.43 7.89 -1.60
CA GLN A 104 7.77 7.77 -1.00
C GLN A 104 7.74 7.93 0.52
N PHE A 105 6.90 8.84 1.04
CA PHE A 105 6.74 9.00 2.48
C PHE A 105 6.23 7.71 3.13
N CYS A 106 5.22 7.05 2.56
CA CYS A 106 4.72 5.77 3.06
C CYS A 106 5.80 4.69 3.06
N ILE A 107 6.59 4.58 1.99
CA ILE A 107 7.70 3.61 1.88
C ILE A 107 8.74 3.87 2.98
N ASN A 108 9.20 5.12 3.11
CA ASN A 108 10.23 5.49 4.06
C ASN A 108 9.74 5.36 5.51
N TYR A 109 8.47 5.67 5.79
CA TYR A 109 7.87 5.45 7.10
C TYR A 109 7.82 3.97 7.47
N THR A 110 7.46 3.08 6.52
CA THR A 110 7.52 1.63 6.76
C THR A 110 8.95 1.16 7.04
N ASN A 111 9.95 1.71 6.34
CA ASN A 111 11.37 1.40 6.61
C ASN A 111 11.79 1.86 8.01
N GLU A 112 11.41 3.06 8.43
CA GLU A 112 11.69 3.58 9.78
C GLU A 112 11.09 2.68 10.86
N LYS A 113 9.84 2.24 10.67
CA LYS A 113 9.17 1.26 11.54
C LYS A 113 9.89 -0.09 11.57
N LEU A 114 10.36 -0.57 10.41
CA LEU A 114 11.09 -1.84 10.32
C LEU A 114 12.44 -1.73 11.04
N GLN A 115 13.14 -0.61 10.92
CA GLN A 115 14.39 -0.37 11.63
C GLN A 115 14.16 -0.28 13.15
N GLN A 116 13.06 0.35 13.59
CA GLN A 116 12.68 0.34 15.01
C GLN A 116 12.41 -1.09 15.51
N PHE A 117 11.63 -1.87 14.75
CA PHE A 117 11.38 -3.28 15.07
C PHE A 117 12.67 -4.10 15.15
N PHE A 118 13.61 -3.89 14.22
CA PHE A 118 14.91 -4.55 14.24
C PHE A 118 15.72 -4.20 15.49
N ASN A 119 15.78 -2.90 15.83
CA ASN A 119 16.48 -2.44 17.02
C ASN A 119 15.87 -3.04 18.31
N ASP A 120 14.54 -3.03 18.43
CA ASP A 120 13.85 -3.65 19.57
C ASP A 120 14.10 -5.17 19.63
N PHE A 121 14.11 -5.85 18.48
CA PHE A 121 14.32 -7.29 18.42
C PHE A 121 15.76 -7.67 18.81
N MET A 122 16.75 -7.08 18.14
CA MET A 122 18.17 -7.37 18.32
C MET A 122 18.70 -6.92 19.68
N PHE A 123 18.28 -5.75 20.16
CA PHE A 123 18.84 -5.19 21.39
C PHE A 123 18.02 -5.49 22.63
N ILE A 124 16.69 -5.60 22.54
CA ILE A 124 15.87 -5.79 23.75
C ILE A 124 15.45 -7.25 23.86
N ARG A 125 14.80 -7.80 22.83
CA ARG A 125 14.22 -9.16 22.91
C ARG A 125 15.28 -10.25 22.96
N GLU A 126 16.38 -10.10 22.22
CA GLU A 126 17.46 -11.09 22.24
C GLU A 126 18.10 -11.22 23.63
N GLN A 127 18.40 -10.10 24.29
CA GLN A 127 18.92 -10.10 25.67
C GLN A 127 17.89 -10.66 26.67
N GLN A 128 16.60 -10.39 26.46
CA GLN A 128 15.53 -10.97 27.28
C GLN A 128 15.43 -12.49 27.13
N GLU A 129 15.64 -13.02 25.91
CA GLU A 129 15.62 -14.46 25.67
C GLU A 129 16.79 -15.16 26.35
N TYR A 130 17.99 -14.57 26.33
CA TYR A 130 19.13 -15.09 27.09
C TYR A 130 18.83 -15.24 28.59
N LEU A 131 18.17 -14.25 29.19
CA LEU A 131 17.74 -14.33 30.60
C LEU A 131 16.68 -15.42 30.81
N ASN A 132 15.73 -15.58 29.89
CA ASN A 132 14.68 -16.60 29.95
C ASN A 132 15.25 -18.03 29.86
N GLU A 133 16.28 -18.22 29.04
CA GLU A 133 16.98 -19.50 28.89
C GLU A 133 18.00 -19.75 30.03
N GLY A 134 18.20 -18.78 30.93
CA GLY A 134 19.14 -18.89 32.05
C GLY A 134 20.60 -18.74 31.65
N ILE A 135 20.87 -18.09 30.52
CA ILE A 135 22.22 -17.80 30.03
C ILE A 135 22.76 -16.57 30.79
N GLU A 136 23.96 -16.68 31.35
CA GLU A 136 24.63 -15.56 32.02
C GLU A 136 24.98 -14.49 30.97
N TRP A 137 24.32 -13.34 31.07
CA TRP A 137 24.47 -12.24 30.13
C TRP A 137 24.52 -10.90 30.87
N GLN A 138 25.45 -10.03 30.49
CA GLN A 138 25.51 -8.67 31.00
C GLN A 138 24.70 -7.75 30.10
N TYR A 139 23.66 -7.13 30.66
CA TYR A 139 22.81 -6.20 29.92
C TYR A 139 23.63 -5.04 29.36
N VAL A 140 23.51 -4.81 28.05
CA VAL A 140 24.11 -3.69 27.33
C VAL A 140 23.00 -2.78 26.82
N ASP A 141 23.05 -1.50 27.19
CA ASP A 141 22.16 -0.48 26.65
C ASP A 141 22.77 0.13 25.38
N TYR A 142 22.12 -0.09 24.25
CA TYR A 142 22.56 0.40 22.94
C TYR A 142 21.96 1.76 22.57
N GLY A 143 21.05 2.33 23.38
CA GLY A 143 20.45 3.65 23.14
C GLY A 143 19.68 3.74 21.80
N THR A 144 18.40 3.35 21.80
CA THR A 144 17.58 3.36 20.58
C THR A 144 16.80 4.68 20.42
N ASP A 145 17.25 5.55 19.50
CA ASP A 145 16.67 6.89 19.28
C ASP A 145 16.05 7.09 17.88
N MET A 146 15.02 6.31 17.56
CA MET A 146 14.17 6.53 16.36
C MET A 146 12.68 6.62 16.71
N GLN A 147 12.32 6.32 17.96
CA GLN A 147 10.94 6.31 18.42
C GLN A 147 10.30 7.70 18.35
N ASN A 148 11.10 8.76 18.53
CA ASN A 148 10.65 10.14 18.47
C ASN A 148 10.07 10.53 17.09
N THR A 149 10.73 10.13 15.99
CA THR A 149 10.27 10.43 14.62
C THR A 149 8.96 9.71 14.30
N ILE A 150 8.90 8.43 14.67
CA ILE A 150 7.73 7.58 14.46
C ILE A 150 6.52 8.09 15.26
N GLU A 151 6.72 8.38 16.54
CA GLU A 151 5.66 8.93 17.40
C GLU A 151 5.17 10.29 16.92
N PHE A 152 6.06 11.13 16.41
CA PHE A 152 5.67 12.41 15.84
C PHE A 152 4.72 12.23 14.66
N ILE A 153 5.06 11.31 13.74
CA ILE A 153 4.22 10.99 12.58
C ILE A 153 2.86 10.45 13.04
N GLU A 154 2.83 9.50 13.97
CA GLU A 154 1.57 8.88 14.44
C GLU A 154 0.66 9.85 15.20
N LYS A 155 1.22 10.77 16.00
CA LYS A 155 0.46 11.80 16.71
C LYS A 155 -0.32 12.72 15.75
N VAL A 156 0.22 12.97 14.55
CA VAL A 156 -0.47 13.77 13.52
C VAL A 156 -1.68 13.02 12.98
N PHE A 157 -1.58 11.71 12.75
CA PHE A 157 -2.67 10.89 12.24
C PHE A 157 -3.76 10.61 13.29
N HIS A 158 -3.40 10.48 14.57
CA HIS A 158 -4.38 10.25 15.64
C HIS A 158 -5.26 11.45 15.98
N LYS A 159 -4.85 12.68 15.66
CA LYS A 159 -5.69 13.88 15.84
C LYS A 159 -6.65 14.16 14.68
N ALA A 160 -6.59 13.37 13.61
CA ALA A 160 -7.39 13.55 12.40
C ALA A 160 -8.65 12.64 12.33
N ASN A 161 -8.86 11.79 13.35
CA ASN A 161 -10.07 10.99 13.57
C ASN A 161 -10.77 11.41 14.86
#